data_AF-A0A167T3J1-F1
#
_entry.id   AF-A0A167T3J1-F1
#
_cell.length_a   1.000
_cell.length_b   1.000
_cell.length_c   1.000
_cell.angle_alpha   90.00
_cell.angle_beta   90.00
_cell.angle_gamma   90.00
#
_symmetry.space_group_name_H-M   'P 1'
#
loop_
_entity.id
_entity.type
_entity.pdbx_description
1 polymer ?
#
loop_
_entity_poly.entity_id
_entity_poly.type
_entity_poly.pdbx_seq_one_letter_code
_entity_poly.pdbx_strand_id
1 'polypeptide(L)'
;MAGLQHEYEQSQEVVKMLREKLVVIGGELIDSRARVRELEAGCIKDKQGLKESVKQLLASSQIADMLVLLDKQSKKLKILAEVEHDNTNLQPYLHEKEIEVNSLNSKLNSLNSKIPSLNQTYRLSILEQDIAKGKDTIDNYHSKMGQADTRHQLLQERFDERPLTLRITKEANGDLDVSLNDLDEQLKGCRVLVQSNTHPVDMAVIPQRNTALKLIADKCQTDLMNAALNGQLETLKFEFQRQRDFDKVVASKYQVDLIVAQEPNAVLSGQLESLKRRIEDDLRVQLSLQDPGIPLEVHEKATGRLKEQGRMIVDLTRQATILAARYGDGKLTEPEATFVQSLIMNINQNLESNVKSMYGEVARLLDIQSQNEDTNGEPAVIAKTPQHHLGKAISTCMKTGPTVLLDENAGESSHRQTFATLEADSSDEIVLGKKDRTAVKEAPRTRQSAVDPTLKAKARKRG
;
A
#
# COMPACT_ATOMS: atom_id res chain seq x y z
N MET A 1 -47.19 -151.65 50.50
CA MET A 1 -46.51 -150.98 51.63
C MET A 1 -45.12 -150.48 51.24
N ALA A 2 -44.22 -151.30 50.67
CA ALA A 2 -42.85 -150.86 50.31
C ALA A 2 -42.76 -149.78 49.21
N GLY A 3 -43.61 -149.81 48.18
CA GLY A 3 -43.59 -148.80 47.11
C GLY A 3 -43.98 -147.38 47.57
N LEU A 4 -44.93 -147.27 48.50
CA LEU A 4 -45.36 -146.00 49.10
C LEU A 4 -44.26 -145.35 49.95
N GLN A 5 -43.37 -146.15 50.55
CA GLN A 5 -42.25 -145.67 51.35
C GLN A 5 -41.16 -145.03 50.48
N HIS A 6 -40.83 -145.67 49.35
CA HIS A 6 -39.83 -145.18 48.41
C HIS A 6 -40.30 -143.90 47.69
N GLU A 7 -41.58 -143.84 47.28
CA GLU A 7 -42.17 -142.61 46.73
C GLU A 7 -42.19 -141.47 47.76
N TYR A 8 -42.41 -141.78 49.04
CA TYR A 8 -42.33 -140.81 50.13
C TYR A 8 -40.91 -140.27 50.33
N GLU A 9 -39.88 -141.12 50.26
CA GLU A 9 -38.46 -140.73 50.36
C GLU A 9 -38.00 -139.90 49.14
N GLN A 10 -38.36 -140.30 47.91
CA GLN A 10 -38.08 -139.49 46.71
C GLN A 10 -38.78 -138.12 46.78
N SER A 11 -40.02 -138.09 47.26
CA SER A 11 -40.76 -136.83 47.46
C SER A 11 -40.08 -135.95 48.52
N GLN A 12 -39.60 -136.52 49.63
CA GLN A 12 -38.82 -135.80 50.65
C GLN A 12 -37.51 -135.22 50.08
N GLU A 13 -36.80 -135.95 49.22
CA GLU A 13 -35.56 -135.49 48.61
C GLU A 13 -35.79 -134.37 47.59
N VAL A 14 -36.86 -134.45 46.79
CA VAL A 14 -37.29 -133.35 45.92
C VAL A 14 -37.70 -132.12 46.74
N VAL A 15 -38.44 -132.31 47.84
CA VAL A 15 -38.80 -131.21 48.75
C VAL A 15 -37.56 -130.57 49.37
N LYS A 16 -36.55 -131.35 49.76
CA LYS A 16 -35.27 -130.85 50.28
C LYS A 16 -34.51 -130.05 49.22
N MET A 17 -34.37 -130.58 47.99
CA MET A 17 -33.72 -129.88 46.88
C MET A 17 -34.44 -128.58 46.50
N LEU A 18 -35.78 -128.58 46.50
CA LEU A 18 -36.58 -127.38 46.26
C LEU A 18 -36.38 -126.34 47.36
N ARG A 19 -36.31 -126.76 48.64
CA ARG A 19 -35.98 -125.86 49.76
C ARG A 19 -34.59 -125.26 49.62
N GLU A 20 -33.58 -126.08 49.31
CA GLU A 20 -32.20 -125.61 49.11
C GLU A 20 -32.11 -124.62 47.94
N LYS A 21 -32.75 -124.92 46.79
CA LYS A 21 -32.84 -123.99 45.66
C LYS A 21 -33.58 -122.69 46.02
N LEU A 22 -34.67 -122.77 46.78
CA LEU A 22 -35.40 -121.59 47.27
C LEU A 22 -34.53 -120.73 48.20
N VAL A 23 -33.71 -121.34 49.05
CA VAL A 23 -32.76 -120.63 49.92
C VAL A 23 -31.67 -119.95 49.09
N VAL A 24 -31.07 -120.65 48.11
CA VAL A 24 -30.05 -120.08 47.22
C VAL A 24 -30.61 -118.93 46.40
N ILE A 25 -31.74 -119.13 45.70
CA ILE A 25 -32.41 -118.09 44.91
C ILE A 25 -32.84 -116.91 45.80
N GLY A 26 -33.35 -117.19 47.00
CA GLY A 26 -33.70 -116.17 47.98
C GLY A 26 -32.50 -115.31 48.38
N GLY A 27 -31.34 -115.94 48.64
CA GLY A 27 -30.08 -115.25 48.91
C GLY A 27 -29.62 -114.39 47.74
N GLU A 28 -29.58 -114.94 46.52
CA GLU A 28 -29.20 -114.21 45.30
C GLU A 28 -30.13 -113.02 45.01
N LEU A 29 -31.43 -113.16 45.29
CA LEU A 29 -32.41 -112.09 45.13
C LEU A 29 -32.19 -110.98 46.18
N ILE A 30 -31.84 -111.33 47.42
CA ILE A 30 -31.48 -110.37 48.46
C ILE A 30 -30.21 -109.60 48.08
N ASP A 31 -29.17 -110.31 47.64
CA ASP A 31 -27.91 -109.69 47.19
C ASP A 31 -28.12 -108.81 45.96
N SER A 32 -28.90 -109.28 44.99
CA SER A 32 -29.23 -108.48 43.79
C SER A 32 -30.04 -107.25 44.16
N ARG A 33 -30.98 -107.34 45.10
CA ARG A 33 -31.71 -106.19 45.63
C ARG A 33 -30.79 -105.22 46.36
N ALA A 34 -29.79 -105.72 47.11
CA ALA A 34 -28.80 -104.87 47.77
C ALA A 34 -27.94 -104.11 46.74
N ARG A 35 -27.45 -104.79 45.69
CA ARG A 35 -26.71 -104.17 44.59
C ARG A 35 -27.53 -103.13 43.84
N VAL A 36 -28.81 -103.39 43.59
CA VAL A 36 -29.71 -102.39 42.97
C VAL A 36 -29.82 -101.14 43.83
N ARG A 37 -30.01 -101.28 45.16
CA ARG A 37 -30.05 -100.12 46.06
C ARG A 37 -28.73 -99.35 46.09
N GLU A 38 -27.61 -100.04 46.04
CA GLU A 38 -26.28 -99.41 45.99
C GLU A 38 -26.10 -98.61 44.69
N LEU A 39 -26.48 -99.19 43.54
CA LEU A 39 -26.44 -98.51 42.25
C LEU A 39 -27.42 -97.32 42.18
N GLU A 40 -28.62 -97.46 42.74
CA GLU A 40 -29.59 -96.37 42.86
C GLU A 40 -29.03 -95.22 43.73
N ALA A 41 -28.41 -95.54 44.86
CA ALA A 41 -27.76 -94.56 45.72
C ALA A 41 -26.59 -93.86 45.01
N GLY A 42 -25.76 -94.62 44.28
CA GLY A 42 -24.70 -94.08 43.42
C GLY A 42 -25.26 -93.11 42.36
N CYS A 43 -26.30 -93.52 41.64
CA CYS A 43 -26.96 -92.69 40.62
C CYS A 43 -27.54 -91.39 41.21
N ILE A 44 -28.13 -91.44 42.40
CA ILE A 44 -28.62 -90.23 43.10
C ILE A 44 -27.45 -89.29 43.42
N LYS A 45 -26.34 -89.84 43.93
CA LYS A 45 -25.13 -89.07 44.26
C LYS A 45 -24.52 -88.41 43.01
N ASP A 46 -24.41 -89.15 41.91
CA ASP A 46 -23.87 -88.64 40.65
C ASP A 46 -24.76 -87.54 40.05
N LYS A 47 -26.09 -87.74 40.09
CA LYS A 47 -27.06 -86.73 39.64
C LYS A 47 -26.95 -85.44 40.47
N GLN A 48 -26.72 -85.57 41.78
CA GLN A 48 -26.52 -84.42 42.66
C GLN A 48 -25.18 -83.72 42.37
N GLY A 49 -24.09 -84.48 42.21
CA GLY A 49 -22.78 -83.95 41.83
C GLY A 49 -22.79 -83.22 40.48
N LEU A 50 -23.53 -83.75 39.50
CA LEU A 50 -23.71 -83.09 38.20
C LEU A 50 -24.49 -81.76 38.35
N LYS A 51 -25.54 -81.71 39.16
CA LYS A 51 -26.28 -80.46 39.43
C LYS A 51 -25.40 -79.39 40.07
N GLU A 52 -24.54 -79.78 41.00
CA GLU A 52 -23.59 -78.86 41.64
C GLU A 52 -22.51 -78.39 40.67
N SER A 53 -21.99 -79.28 39.83
CA SER A 53 -21.03 -78.95 38.76
C SER A 53 -21.62 -77.96 37.76
N VAL A 54 -22.89 -78.15 37.34
CA VAL A 54 -23.58 -77.21 36.45
C VAL A 54 -23.78 -75.84 37.11
N LYS A 55 -24.11 -75.79 38.41
CA LYS A 55 -24.19 -74.53 39.16
C LYS A 55 -22.85 -73.81 39.21
N GLN A 56 -21.76 -74.53 39.45
CA GLN A 56 -20.40 -73.97 39.44
C GLN A 56 -20.00 -73.48 38.05
N LEU A 57 -20.33 -74.23 36.98
CA LEU A 57 -20.07 -73.82 35.61
C LEU A 57 -20.82 -72.53 35.25
N LEU A 58 -22.10 -72.43 35.60
CA LEU A 58 -22.90 -71.21 35.41
C LEU A 58 -22.33 -70.01 36.17
N ALA A 59 -21.93 -70.20 37.43
CA ALA A 59 -21.26 -69.15 38.21
C ALA A 59 -19.93 -68.72 37.57
N SER A 60 -19.14 -69.68 37.04
CA SER A 60 -17.89 -69.40 36.35
C SER A 60 -18.11 -68.60 35.04
N SER A 61 -19.19 -68.90 34.32
CA SER A 61 -19.58 -68.16 33.10
C SER A 61 -19.93 -66.71 33.44
N GLN A 62 -20.69 -66.49 34.51
CA GLN A 62 -21.04 -65.13 34.96
C GLN A 62 -19.80 -64.33 35.38
N ILE A 63 -18.81 -64.98 36.02
CA ILE A 63 -17.54 -64.34 36.37
C ILE A 63 -16.77 -63.94 35.11
N ALA A 64 -16.72 -64.79 34.08
CA ALA A 64 -16.06 -64.47 32.82
C ALA A 64 -16.69 -63.24 32.14
N ASP A 65 -18.02 -63.18 32.08
CA ASP A 65 -18.74 -62.04 31.52
C ASP A 65 -18.48 -60.74 32.29
N MET A 66 -18.46 -60.82 33.63
CA MET A 66 -18.11 -59.67 34.49
C MET A 66 -16.68 -59.19 34.26
N LEU A 67 -15.70 -60.09 34.07
CA LEU A 67 -14.31 -59.72 33.78
C LEU A 67 -14.20 -59.00 32.43
N VAL A 68 -14.91 -59.46 31.40
CA VAL A 68 -14.95 -58.77 30.10
C VAL A 68 -15.57 -57.38 30.23
N LEU A 69 -16.63 -57.23 31.03
CA LEU A 69 -17.24 -55.93 31.29
C LEU A 69 -16.29 -54.97 32.01
N LEU A 70 -15.55 -55.46 33.01
CA LEU A 70 -14.56 -54.68 33.75
C LEU A 70 -13.38 -54.25 32.86
N ASP A 71 -12.87 -55.12 31.99
CA ASP A 71 -11.84 -54.76 31.00
C ASP A 71 -12.33 -53.66 30.05
N LYS A 72 -13.58 -53.78 29.57
CA LYS A 72 -14.21 -52.75 28.73
C LYS A 72 -14.37 -51.42 29.48
N GLN A 73 -14.74 -51.45 30.75
CA GLN A 73 -14.83 -50.23 31.57
C GLN A 73 -13.45 -49.62 31.86
N SER A 74 -12.43 -50.44 32.15
CA SER A 74 -11.05 -50.00 32.34
C SER A 74 -10.50 -49.29 31.10
N LYS A 75 -10.74 -49.85 29.90
CA LYS A 75 -10.36 -49.22 28.63
C LYS A 75 -11.07 -47.88 28.40
N LYS A 76 -12.36 -47.77 28.74
CA LYS A 76 -13.09 -46.49 28.66
C LYS A 76 -12.52 -45.43 29.61
N LEU A 77 -12.19 -45.82 30.85
CA LEU A 77 -11.58 -44.92 31.83
C LEU A 77 -10.20 -44.44 31.36
N LYS A 78 -9.41 -45.33 30.73
CA LYS A 78 -8.12 -44.95 30.15
C LYS A 78 -8.26 -43.89 29.06
N ILE A 79 -9.20 -44.07 28.12
CA ILE A 79 -9.48 -43.07 27.07
C ILE A 79 -9.96 -41.76 27.68
N LEU A 80 -10.81 -41.80 28.71
CA LEU A 80 -11.30 -40.60 29.38
C LEU A 80 -10.15 -39.80 30.01
N ALA A 81 -9.19 -40.49 30.64
CA ALA A 81 -8.01 -39.86 31.23
C ALA A 81 -7.08 -39.24 30.16
N GLU A 82 -6.91 -39.89 29.00
CA GLU A 82 -6.16 -39.33 27.86
C GLU A 82 -6.83 -38.05 27.34
N VAL A 83 -8.15 -38.05 27.17
CA VAL A 83 -8.91 -36.86 26.73
C VAL A 83 -8.85 -35.73 27.75
N GLU A 84 -8.91 -36.03 29.05
CA GLU A 84 -8.79 -35.03 30.12
C GLU A 84 -7.38 -34.41 30.14
N HIS A 85 -6.35 -35.21 29.89
CA HIS A 85 -4.98 -34.73 29.75
C HIS A 85 -4.83 -33.80 28.55
N ASP A 86 -5.34 -34.18 27.37
CA ASP A 86 -5.32 -33.35 26.17
C ASP A 86 -6.09 -32.04 26.35
N ASN A 87 -7.25 -32.08 27.01
CA ASN A 87 -8.03 -30.89 27.31
C ASN A 87 -7.26 -29.94 28.25
N THR A 88 -6.53 -30.48 29.23
CA THR A 88 -5.67 -29.69 30.12
C THR A 88 -4.51 -29.05 29.35
N ASN A 89 -3.95 -29.74 28.35
CA ASN A 89 -2.88 -29.22 27.50
C ASN A 89 -3.37 -28.14 26.50
N LEU A 90 -4.64 -28.15 26.10
CA LEU A 90 -5.22 -27.14 25.19
C LEU A 90 -5.58 -25.82 25.87
N GLN A 91 -5.89 -25.83 27.17
CA GLN A 91 -6.20 -24.62 27.95
C GLN A 91 -5.14 -23.51 27.87
N PRO A 92 -3.83 -23.78 28.10
CA PRO A 92 -2.80 -22.74 28.00
C PRO A 92 -2.66 -22.19 26.58
N TYR A 93 -2.82 -23.03 25.54
CA TYR A 93 -2.80 -22.58 24.15
C TYR A 93 -3.96 -21.62 23.83
N LEU A 94 -5.17 -21.93 24.32
CA LEU A 94 -6.32 -21.03 24.18
C LEU A 94 -6.09 -19.69 24.90
N HIS A 95 -5.52 -19.74 26.10
CA HIS A 95 -5.20 -18.53 26.86
C HIS A 95 -4.13 -17.66 26.17
N GLU A 96 -3.08 -18.28 25.60
CA GLU A 96 -2.07 -17.58 24.81
C GLU A 96 -2.70 -16.88 23.60
N LYS A 97 -3.58 -17.58 22.87
CA LYS A 97 -4.29 -17.00 21.72
C LYS A 97 -5.23 -15.87 22.11
N GLU A 98 -5.88 -15.94 23.27
CA GLU A 98 -6.70 -14.86 23.80
C GLU A 98 -5.86 -13.60 24.11
N ILE A 99 -4.68 -13.77 24.72
CA ILE A 99 -3.73 -12.68 24.97
C ILE A 99 -3.28 -12.05 23.65
N GLU A 100 -2.97 -12.87 22.63
CA GLU A 100 -2.56 -12.40 21.30
C GLU A 100 -3.68 -11.58 20.64
N VAL A 101 -4.92 -12.07 20.65
CA VAL A 101 -6.09 -11.37 20.12
C VAL A 101 -6.32 -10.03 20.84
N ASN A 102 -6.21 -10.00 22.17
CA ASN A 102 -6.35 -8.77 22.95
C ASN A 102 -5.25 -7.75 22.64
N SER A 103 -4.01 -8.21 22.46
CA SER A 103 -2.87 -7.39 22.05
C SER A 103 -3.10 -6.78 20.67
N LEU A 104 -3.52 -7.58 19.69
CA LEU A 104 -3.84 -7.10 18.34
C LEU A 104 -5.00 -6.09 18.34
N ASN A 105 -6.05 -6.35 19.12
CA ASN A 105 -7.19 -5.44 19.25
C ASN A 105 -6.77 -4.09 19.86
N SER A 106 -5.86 -4.10 20.85
CA SER A 106 -5.30 -2.87 21.41
C SER A 106 -4.50 -2.05 20.38
N LYS A 107 -3.71 -2.72 19.52
CA LYS A 107 -2.97 -2.08 18.42
C LYS A 107 -3.92 -1.50 17.38
N LEU A 108 -4.97 -2.23 17.02
CA LEU A 108 -5.99 -1.77 16.08
C LEU A 108 -6.68 -0.49 16.60
N ASN A 109 -7.08 -0.47 17.87
CA ASN A 109 -7.69 0.71 18.49
C ASN A 109 -6.72 1.89 18.59
N SER A 110 -5.43 1.63 18.85
CA SER A 110 -4.38 2.68 18.82
C SER A 110 -4.18 3.26 17.43
N LEU A 111 -4.22 2.43 16.38
CA LEU A 111 -4.12 2.91 15.00
C LEU A 111 -5.36 3.70 14.60
N ASN A 112 -6.54 3.20 14.96
CA ASN A 112 -7.82 3.82 14.63
C ASN A 112 -7.97 5.20 15.30
N SER A 113 -7.39 5.41 16.49
CA SER A 113 -7.36 6.73 17.13
C SER A 113 -6.35 7.70 16.50
N LYS A 114 -5.29 7.21 15.84
CA LYS A 114 -4.28 8.03 15.16
C LYS A 114 -4.72 8.51 13.76
N ILE A 115 -5.50 7.72 13.03
CA ILE A 115 -5.95 8.04 11.66
C ILE A 115 -6.63 9.43 11.56
N PRO A 116 -7.58 9.80 12.45
CA PRO A 116 -8.20 11.13 12.42
C PRO A 116 -7.19 12.28 12.58
N SER A 117 -6.21 12.12 13.49
CA SER A 117 -5.18 13.14 13.74
C SER A 117 -4.26 13.34 12.54
N LEU A 118 -3.90 12.26 11.84
CA LEU A 118 -3.08 12.33 10.64
C LEU A 118 -3.84 12.98 9.48
N ASN A 119 -5.11 12.60 9.29
CA ASN A 119 -5.97 13.21 8.28
C ASN A 119 -6.17 14.71 8.55
N GLN A 120 -6.39 15.10 9.81
CA GLN A 120 -6.47 16.50 10.20
C GLN A 120 -5.18 17.26 9.90
N THR A 121 -4.02 16.68 10.20
CA THR A 121 -2.70 17.28 9.92
C THR A 121 -2.49 17.48 8.42
N TYR A 122 -2.83 16.47 7.61
CA TYR A 122 -2.72 16.54 6.15
C TYR A 122 -3.64 17.62 5.56
N ARG A 123 -4.90 17.70 6.02
CA ARG A 123 -5.84 18.74 5.59
C ARG A 123 -5.38 20.15 5.97
N LEU A 124 -4.80 20.32 7.16
CA LEU A 124 -4.22 21.60 7.59
C LEU A 124 -3.05 22.00 6.70
N SER A 125 -2.15 21.07 6.38
CA SER A 125 -1.00 21.35 5.50
C SER A 125 -1.41 21.80 4.10
N ILE A 126 -2.44 21.18 3.50
CA ILE A 126 -2.97 21.62 2.20
C ILE A 126 -3.56 23.03 2.31
N LEU A 127 -4.36 23.30 3.34
CA LEU A 127 -4.95 24.62 3.55
C LEU A 127 -3.88 25.70 3.78
N GLU A 128 -2.83 25.41 4.54
CA GLU A 128 -1.71 26.31 4.75
C GLU A 128 -0.99 26.64 3.43
N GLN A 129 -0.78 25.63 2.57
CA GLN A 129 -0.19 25.81 1.25
C GLN A 129 -1.06 26.69 0.35
N ASP A 130 -2.38 26.47 0.35
CA ASP A 130 -3.30 27.25 -0.47
C ASP A 130 -3.44 28.70 0.04
N ILE A 131 -3.40 28.92 1.36
CA ILE A 131 -3.33 30.25 1.96
C ILE A 131 -2.03 30.96 1.55
N ALA A 132 -0.89 30.26 1.56
CA ALA A 132 0.38 30.84 1.14
C ALA A 132 0.35 31.26 -0.34
N LYS A 133 -0.16 30.39 -1.23
CA LYS A 133 -0.36 30.73 -2.66
C LYS A 133 -1.31 31.91 -2.84
N GLY A 134 -2.42 31.93 -2.10
CA GLY A 134 -3.37 33.05 -2.09
C GLY A 134 -2.70 34.36 -1.71
N LYS A 135 -1.87 34.36 -0.67
CA LYS A 135 -1.10 35.54 -0.23
C LYS A 135 -0.14 36.04 -1.30
N ASP A 136 0.65 35.15 -1.91
CA ASP A 136 1.57 35.52 -2.99
C ASP A 136 0.83 36.16 -4.18
N THR A 137 -0.36 35.64 -4.53
CA THR A 137 -1.17 36.26 -5.60
C THR A 137 -1.68 37.64 -5.23
N ILE A 138 -2.13 37.85 -3.99
CA ILE A 138 -2.58 39.16 -3.50
C ILE A 138 -1.43 40.17 -3.51
N ASP A 139 -0.24 39.77 -3.05
CA ASP A 139 0.96 40.63 -3.04
C ASP A 139 1.37 41.03 -4.47
N ASN A 140 1.28 40.10 -5.42
CA ASN A 140 1.49 40.39 -6.84
C ASN A 140 0.46 41.39 -7.40
N TYR A 141 -0.82 41.25 -7.05
CA TYR A 141 -1.86 42.22 -7.44
C TYR A 141 -1.59 43.60 -6.85
N HIS A 142 -1.21 43.69 -5.57
CA HIS A 142 -0.86 44.96 -4.93
C HIS A 142 0.36 45.61 -5.60
N SER A 143 1.38 44.83 -5.95
CA SER A 143 2.55 45.33 -6.70
C SER A 143 2.15 45.89 -8.06
N LYS A 144 1.30 45.18 -8.82
CA LYS A 144 0.82 45.64 -10.14
C LYS A 144 -0.04 46.91 -10.02
N MET A 145 -0.89 46.98 -8.99
CA MET A 145 -1.71 48.15 -8.71
C MET A 145 -0.83 49.37 -8.39
N GLY A 146 0.20 49.21 -7.54
CA GLY A 146 1.15 50.30 -7.25
C GLY A 146 1.94 50.77 -8.48
N GLN A 147 2.29 49.85 -9.39
CA GLN A 147 2.90 50.21 -10.68
C GLN A 147 1.93 50.98 -11.58
N ALA A 148 0.67 50.57 -11.64
CA ALA A 148 -0.37 51.26 -12.41
C ALA A 148 -0.61 52.69 -11.88
N ASP A 149 -0.68 52.86 -10.56
CA ASP A 149 -0.79 54.17 -9.92
C ASP A 149 0.40 55.07 -10.25
N THR A 150 1.62 54.53 -10.22
CA THR A 150 2.83 55.27 -10.60
C THR A 150 2.81 55.68 -12.07
N ARG A 151 2.40 54.77 -12.98
CA ARG A 151 2.25 55.08 -14.41
C ARG A 151 1.18 56.15 -14.64
N HIS A 152 0.07 56.10 -13.90
CA HIS A 152 -0.99 57.10 -13.97
C HIS A 152 -0.49 58.48 -13.53
N GLN A 153 0.25 58.57 -12.42
CA GLN A 153 0.88 59.83 -11.97
C GLN A 153 1.83 60.41 -13.01
N LEU A 154 2.70 59.58 -13.59
CA LEU A 154 3.66 60.03 -14.61
C LEU A 154 2.97 60.49 -15.91
N LEU A 155 1.88 59.82 -16.33
CA LEU A 155 1.08 60.27 -17.46
C LEU A 155 0.37 61.60 -17.16
N GLN A 156 -0.12 61.77 -15.93
CA GLN A 156 -0.73 63.02 -15.48
C GLN A 156 0.28 64.17 -15.50
N GLU A 157 1.48 63.97 -14.94
CA GLU A 157 2.58 64.94 -14.98
C GLU A 157 2.94 65.34 -16.42
N ARG A 158 3.09 64.36 -17.33
CA ARG A 158 3.35 64.65 -18.76
C ARG A 158 2.21 65.40 -19.43
N PHE A 159 0.97 65.13 -19.04
CA PHE A 159 -0.19 65.85 -19.56
C PHE A 159 -0.17 67.31 -19.09
N ASP A 160 0.18 67.54 -17.82
CA ASP A 160 0.29 68.88 -17.23
C ASP A 160 1.50 69.67 -17.76
N GLU A 161 2.57 68.99 -18.20
CA GLU A 161 3.74 69.61 -18.84
C GLU A 161 3.51 70.03 -20.31
N ARG A 162 2.58 69.37 -21.03
CA ARG A 162 2.31 69.66 -22.46
C ARG A 162 1.90 71.12 -22.72
N PRO A 163 0.98 71.74 -21.96
CA PRO A 163 0.65 73.15 -22.12
C PRO A 163 1.84 74.10 -21.94
N LEU A 164 2.73 73.81 -21.00
CA LEU A 164 3.94 74.59 -20.77
C LEU A 164 4.89 74.48 -21.96
N THR A 165 5.16 73.25 -22.41
CA THR A 165 6.00 72.99 -23.59
C THR A 165 5.43 73.70 -24.82
N LEU A 166 4.11 73.58 -25.05
CA LEU A 166 3.43 74.25 -26.16
C LEU A 166 3.54 75.78 -26.08
N ARG A 167 3.49 76.36 -24.87
CA ARG A 167 3.68 77.80 -24.66
C ARG A 167 5.10 78.22 -25.04
N ILE A 168 6.12 77.51 -24.57
CA ILE A 168 7.53 77.78 -24.88
C ILE A 168 7.78 77.66 -26.39
N THR A 169 7.26 76.62 -27.04
CA THR A 169 7.41 76.46 -28.50
C THR A 169 6.71 77.59 -29.27
N LYS A 170 5.53 78.03 -28.84
CA LYS A 170 4.83 79.16 -29.47
C LYS A 170 5.60 80.47 -29.31
N GLU A 171 6.18 80.71 -28.14
CA GLU A 171 7.02 81.88 -27.87
C GLU A 171 8.29 81.86 -28.73
N ALA A 172 9.02 80.73 -28.73
CA ALA A 172 10.22 80.56 -29.55
C ALA A 172 9.94 80.67 -31.06
N ASN A 173 8.79 80.17 -31.54
CA ASN A 173 8.38 80.36 -32.94
C ASN A 173 8.06 81.82 -33.24
N GLY A 174 7.45 82.55 -32.29
CA GLY A 174 7.26 83.99 -32.40
C GLY A 174 8.58 84.75 -32.53
N ASP A 175 9.57 84.39 -31.71
CA ASP A 175 10.92 84.98 -31.77
C ASP A 175 11.65 84.67 -33.08
N LEU A 176 11.47 83.45 -33.62
CA LEU A 176 11.99 83.06 -34.93
C LEU A 176 11.33 83.83 -36.06
N ASP A 177 10.01 84.01 -36.05
CA ASP A 177 9.29 84.79 -37.04
C ASP A 177 9.76 86.25 -37.05
N VAL A 178 9.99 86.84 -35.86
CA VAL A 178 10.61 88.17 -35.74
C VAL A 178 12.01 88.18 -36.36
N SER A 179 12.86 87.21 -36.03
CA SER A 179 14.23 87.11 -36.56
C SER A 179 14.27 86.90 -38.08
N LEU A 180 13.34 86.11 -38.63
CA LEU A 180 13.20 85.88 -40.07
C LEU A 180 12.73 87.15 -40.79
N ASN A 181 11.80 87.90 -40.19
CA ASN A 181 11.37 89.18 -40.72
C ASN A 181 12.51 90.21 -40.73
N ASP A 182 13.30 90.29 -39.65
CA ASP A 182 14.50 91.13 -39.59
C ASP A 182 15.54 90.73 -40.65
N LEU A 183 15.74 89.42 -40.86
CA LEU A 183 16.65 88.91 -41.90
C LEU A 183 16.14 89.23 -43.31
N ASP A 184 14.84 89.10 -43.57
CA ASP A 184 14.22 89.48 -44.85
C ASP A 184 14.34 90.99 -45.10
N GLU A 185 14.20 91.81 -44.06
CA GLU A 185 14.40 93.26 -44.12
C GLU A 185 15.87 93.62 -44.43
N GLN A 186 16.83 92.93 -43.80
CA GLN A 186 18.26 93.05 -44.13
C GLN A 186 18.57 92.59 -45.57
N LEU A 187 17.95 91.50 -46.03
CA LEU A 187 18.09 90.99 -47.39
C LEU A 187 17.49 91.95 -48.43
N LYS A 188 16.36 92.60 -48.12
CA LYS A 188 15.80 93.70 -48.91
C LYS A 188 16.78 94.87 -49.00
N GLY A 189 17.43 95.25 -47.89
CA GLY A 189 18.52 96.23 -47.89
C GLY A 189 19.70 95.83 -48.79
N CYS A 190 20.10 94.56 -48.77
CA CYS A 190 21.16 94.03 -49.65
C CYS A 190 20.74 94.01 -51.14
N ARG A 191 19.46 93.78 -51.46
CA ARG A 191 18.96 93.84 -52.84
C ARG A 191 19.12 95.23 -53.48
N VAL A 192 18.99 96.29 -52.69
CA VAL A 192 19.22 97.69 -53.14
C VAL A 192 20.70 97.93 -53.45
N LEU A 193 21.62 97.29 -52.71
CA LEU A 193 23.07 97.35 -52.97
C LEU A 193 23.50 96.53 -54.20
N VAL A 194 22.77 95.46 -54.54
CA VAL A 194 23.03 94.65 -55.75
C VAL A 194 22.49 95.33 -57.03
N GLN A 195 21.44 96.15 -56.93
CA GLN A 195 20.95 96.96 -58.07
C GLN A 195 21.81 98.21 -58.36
N SER A 196 22.66 98.64 -57.43
CA SER A 196 23.49 99.86 -57.57
C SER A 196 24.94 99.60 -57.99
N ASN A 197 25.37 98.35 -58.13
CA ASN A 197 26.71 98.00 -58.58
C ASN A 197 26.66 97.22 -59.90
N THR A 198 26.84 97.95 -61.00
CA THR A 198 27.15 97.46 -62.35
C THR A 198 28.59 96.92 -62.45
N HIS A 199 28.91 95.90 -61.65
CA HIS A 199 30.10 95.09 -61.88
C HIS A 199 29.72 93.60 -61.91
N PRO A 200 30.17 92.84 -62.92
CA PRO A 200 29.86 91.42 -63.04
C PRO A 200 30.53 90.69 -61.87
N VAL A 201 29.74 90.34 -60.86
CA VAL A 201 30.17 89.43 -59.80
C VAL A 201 30.39 88.08 -60.45
N ASP A 202 31.63 87.59 -60.34
CA ASP A 202 32.11 86.34 -60.90
C ASP A 202 31.12 85.18 -60.70
N MET A 203 30.56 84.70 -61.81
CA MET A 203 29.67 83.53 -61.88
C MET A 203 30.30 82.23 -61.33
N ALA A 204 31.60 82.24 -61.02
CA ALA A 204 32.32 81.11 -60.44
C ALA A 204 32.03 80.87 -58.93
N VAL A 205 31.50 81.85 -58.20
CA VAL A 205 31.26 81.72 -56.74
C VAL A 205 29.97 80.95 -56.41
N ILE A 206 28.99 80.96 -57.31
CA ILE A 206 27.69 80.30 -57.10
C ILE A 206 27.81 78.75 -57.07
N PRO A 207 28.54 78.09 -58.00
CA PRO A 207 28.76 76.64 -57.95
C PRO A 207 29.47 76.16 -56.67
N GLN A 208 30.43 76.94 -56.16
CA GLN A 208 31.14 76.61 -54.92
C GLN A 208 30.21 76.61 -53.70
N ARG A 209 29.33 77.62 -53.58
CA ARG A 209 28.34 77.68 -52.49
C ARG A 209 27.35 76.51 -52.54
N ASN A 210 26.88 76.15 -53.74
CA ASN A 210 25.98 75.02 -53.89
C ASN A 210 26.64 73.68 -53.54
N THR A 211 27.93 73.53 -53.85
CA THR A 211 28.69 72.32 -53.48
C THR A 211 28.91 72.25 -51.96
N ALA A 212 29.22 73.37 -51.31
CA ALA A 212 29.36 73.43 -49.85
C ALA A 212 28.04 73.13 -49.12
N LEU A 213 26.91 73.68 -49.59
CA LEU A 213 25.59 73.40 -49.03
C LEU A 213 25.20 71.92 -49.19
N LYS A 214 25.50 71.31 -50.34
CA LYS A 214 25.27 69.88 -50.55
C LYS A 214 26.08 69.02 -49.59
N LEU A 215 27.35 69.37 -49.38
CA LEU A 215 28.25 68.66 -48.47
C LEU A 215 27.79 68.76 -47.01
N ILE A 216 27.22 69.90 -46.61
CA ILE A 216 26.59 70.09 -45.29
C ILE A 216 25.32 69.24 -45.16
N ALA A 217 24.46 69.21 -46.19
CA ALA A 217 23.24 68.41 -46.18
C ALA A 217 23.55 66.91 -46.08
N ASP A 218 24.49 66.41 -46.88
CA ASP A 218 24.91 65.00 -46.87
C ASP A 218 25.51 64.61 -45.50
N LYS A 219 26.28 65.52 -44.89
CA LYS A 219 26.83 65.33 -43.54
C LYS A 219 25.72 65.27 -42.49
N CYS A 220 24.79 66.23 -42.48
CA CYS A 220 23.66 66.23 -41.55
C CYS A 220 22.79 64.98 -41.69
N GLN A 221 22.56 64.50 -42.93
CA GLN A 221 21.83 63.26 -43.17
C GLN A 221 22.57 62.04 -42.61
N THR A 222 23.88 61.98 -42.79
CA THR A 222 24.73 60.90 -42.25
C THR A 222 24.73 60.90 -40.73
N ASP A 223 24.86 62.07 -40.11
CA ASP A 223 24.84 62.23 -38.65
C ASP A 223 23.46 61.84 -38.07
N LEU A 224 22.37 62.16 -38.76
CA LEU A 224 21.01 61.75 -38.37
C LEU A 224 20.84 60.22 -38.45
N MET A 225 21.31 59.58 -39.53
CA MET A 225 21.23 58.12 -39.68
C MET A 225 22.09 57.41 -38.63
N ASN A 226 23.29 57.94 -38.34
CA ASN A 226 24.16 57.39 -37.29
C ASN A 226 23.54 57.52 -35.90
N ALA A 227 22.88 58.65 -35.60
CA ALA A 227 22.17 58.83 -34.34
C ALA A 227 21.00 57.83 -34.20
N ALA A 228 20.23 57.62 -35.27
CA ALA A 228 19.13 56.66 -35.28
C ALA A 228 19.62 55.21 -35.09
N LEU A 229 20.68 54.82 -35.79
CA LEU A 229 21.28 53.48 -35.66
C LEU A 229 21.86 53.26 -34.26
N ASN A 230 22.54 54.25 -33.68
CA ASN A 230 23.05 54.15 -32.31
C ASN A 230 21.92 54.04 -31.28
N GLY A 231 20.81 54.77 -31.48
CA GLY A 231 19.62 54.64 -30.64
C GLY A 231 19.07 53.21 -30.65
N GLN A 232 18.88 52.63 -31.84
CA GLN A 232 18.41 51.24 -31.99
C GLN A 232 19.36 50.22 -31.37
N LEU A 233 20.68 50.44 -31.52
CA LEU A 233 21.69 49.54 -30.95
C LEU A 233 21.65 49.52 -29.42
N GLU A 234 21.46 50.67 -28.77
CA GLU A 234 21.34 50.74 -27.31
C GLU A 234 20.03 50.12 -26.81
N THR A 235 18.91 50.30 -27.52
CA THR A 235 17.65 49.61 -27.21
C THR A 235 17.84 48.09 -27.24
N LEU A 236 18.46 47.56 -28.30
CA LEU A 236 18.69 46.13 -28.45
C LEU A 236 19.63 45.58 -27.35
N LYS A 237 20.68 46.32 -26.98
CA LYS A 237 21.57 45.93 -25.86
C LYS A 237 20.79 45.85 -24.54
N PHE A 238 19.89 46.79 -24.29
CA PHE A 238 19.07 46.80 -23.09
C PHE A 238 18.13 45.58 -23.02
N GLU A 239 17.48 45.24 -24.14
CA GLU A 239 16.61 44.06 -24.24
C GLU A 239 17.37 42.75 -24.00
N PHE A 240 18.55 42.59 -24.62
CA PHE A 240 19.39 41.41 -24.40
C PHE A 240 19.83 41.26 -22.94
N GLN A 241 20.18 42.37 -22.29
CA GLN A 241 20.56 42.35 -20.89
C GLN A 241 19.37 41.97 -20.00
N ARG A 242 18.19 42.53 -20.28
CA ARG A 242 16.94 42.19 -19.58
C ARG A 242 16.58 40.71 -19.71
N GLN A 243 16.72 40.14 -20.92
CA GLN A 243 16.47 38.71 -21.14
C GLN A 243 17.45 37.84 -20.34
N ARG A 244 18.73 38.19 -20.34
CA ARG A 244 19.76 37.47 -19.57
C ARG A 244 19.45 37.46 -18.07
N ASP A 245 19.00 38.59 -17.53
CA ASP A 245 18.64 38.70 -16.12
C ASP A 245 17.38 37.90 -15.79
N PHE A 246 16.39 37.87 -16.69
CA PHE A 246 15.21 37.01 -16.56
C PHE A 246 15.58 35.52 -16.53
N ASP A 247 16.40 35.07 -17.48
CA ASP A 247 16.84 33.67 -17.57
C ASP A 247 17.60 33.24 -16.30
N LYS A 248 18.40 34.16 -15.72
CA LYS A 248 19.12 33.93 -14.46
C LYS A 248 18.17 33.74 -13.27
N VAL A 249 17.08 34.51 -13.20
CA VAL A 249 16.05 34.37 -12.15
C VAL A 249 15.32 33.04 -12.31
N VAL A 250 14.93 32.68 -13.54
CA VAL A 250 14.25 31.41 -13.83
C VAL A 250 15.14 30.21 -13.47
N ALA A 251 16.42 30.23 -13.85
CA ALA A 251 17.37 29.18 -13.51
C ALA A 251 17.54 29.03 -11.98
N SER A 252 17.61 30.16 -11.25
CA SER A 252 17.70 30.15 -9.79
C SER A 252 16.45 29.55 -9.14
N LYS A 253 15.26 29.83 -9.68
CA LYS A 253 14.00 29.25 -9.20
C LYS A 253 13.99 27.73 -9.35
N TYR A 254 14.33 27.21 -10.53
CA TYR A 254 14.40 25.76 -10.75
C TYR A 254 15.42 25.07 -9.84
N GLN A 255 16.54 25.72 -9.51
CA GLN A 255 17.52 25.18 -8.58
C GLN A 255 16.96 25.08 -7.15
N VAL A 256 16.20 26.07 -6.69
CA VAL A 256 15.52 26.03 -5.38
C VAL A 256 14.47 24.93 -5.35
N ASP A 257 13.62 24.84 -6.38
CA ASP A 257 12.57 23.80 -6.46
C ASP A 257 13.18 22.39 -6.45
N LEU A 258 14.34 22.19 -7.11
CA LEU A 258 15.06 20.92 -7.09
C LEU A 258 15.60 20.58 -5.69
N ILE A 259 16.14 21.55 -4.95
CA ILE A 259 16.63 21.35 -3.58
C ILE A 259 15.47 20.99 -2.64
N VAL A 260 14.35 21.73 -2.73
CA VAL A 260 13.15 21.49 -1.93
C VAL A 260 12.55 20.11 -2.20
N ALA A 261 12.60 19.64 -3.45
CA ALA A 261 12.15 18.28 -3.80
C ALA A 261 13.10 17.17 -3.31
N GLN A 262 14.40 17.45 -3.15
CA GLN A 262 15.39 16.48 -2.68
C GLN A 262 15.40 16.29 -1.16
N GLU A 263 15.04 17.33 -0.40
CA GLU A 263 15.02 17.31 1.07
C GLU A 263 14.13 16.21 1.68
N PRO A 264 12.85 16.03 1.27
CA PRO A 264 12.00 14.96 1.80
C PRO A 264 12.51 13.56 1.45
N ASN A 265 13.16 13.38 0.29
CA ASN A 265 13.76 12.09 -0.07
C ASN A 265 14.94 11.72 0.83
N ALA A 266 15.77 12.69 1.23
CA ALA A 266 16.85 12.46 2.17
C ALA A 266 16.33 12.10 3.57
N VAL A 267 15.27 12.76 4.04
CA VAL A 267 14.63 12.46 5.33
C VAL A 267 14.00 11.06 5.32
N LEU A 268 13.26 10.71 4.27
CA LEU A 268 12.65 9.37 4.13
C LEU A 268 13.70 8.27 4.04
N SER A 269 14.80 8.50 3.31
CA SER A 269 15.93 7.55 3.23
C SER A 269 16.57 7.34 4.61
N GLY A 270 16.79 8.41 5.38
CA GLY A 270 17.31 8.32 6.74
C GLY A 270 16.38 7.58 7.71
N GLN A 271 15.06 7.82 7.61
CA GLN A 271 14.06 7.12 8.42
C GLN A 271 14.01 5.62 8.10
N LEU A 272 14.09 5.25 6.82
CA LEU A 272 14.10 3.86 6.38
C LEU A 272 15.34 3.11 6.91
N GLU A 273 16.52 3.72 6.86
CA GLU A 273 17.75 3.13 7.43
C GLU A 273 17.72 3.06 8.97
N SER A 274 17.05 3.99 9.65
CA SER A 274 16.82 3.89 11.10
C SER A 274 15.86 2.75 11.46
N LEU A 275 14.79 2.57 10.68
CA LEU A 275 13.83 1.49 10.89
C LEU A 275 14.46 0.13 10.61
N LYS A 276 15.24 0.01 9.53
CA LYS A 276 15.98 -1.20 9.20
C LYS A 276 16.93 -1.62 10.32
N ARG A 277 17.71 -0.69 10.87
CA ARG A 277 18.57 -0.96 12.03
C ARG A 277 17.79 -1.44 13.25
N ARG A 278 16.66 -0.81 13.58
CA ARG A 278 15.80 -1.26 14.69
C ARG A 278 15.29 -2.68 14.50
N ILE A 279 14.83 -3.03 13.30
CA ILE A 279 14.36 -4.39 12.99
C ILE A 279 15.51 -5.40 13.11
N GLU A 280 16.71 -5.07 12.60
CA GLU A 280 17.90 -5.92 12.74
C GLU A 280 18.29 -6.14 14.21
N ASP A 281 18.23 -5.09 15.04
CA ASP A 281 18.52 -5.16 16.47
C ASP A 281 17.47 -5.99 17.23
N ASP A 282 16.17 -5.77 16.97
CA ASP A 282 15.09 -6.55 17.59
C ASP A 282 15.17 -8.04 17.22
N LEU A 283 15.47 -8.35 15.95
CA LEU A 283 15.68 -9.73 15.50
C LEU A 283 16.91 -10.35 16.18
N ARG A 284 18.00 -9.59 16.33
CA ARG A 284 19.19 -10.07 17.05
C ARG A 284 18.87 -10.38 18.52
N VAL A 285 18.08 -9.54 19.19
CA VAL A 285 17.66 -9.78 20.58
C VAL A 285 16.76 -11.01 20.68
N GLN A 286 15.78 -11.16 19.78
CA GLN A 286 14.88 -12.32 19.76
C GLN A 286 15.63 -13.64 19.50
N LEU A 287 16.60 -13.62 18.58
CA LEU A 287 17.42 -14.79 18.26
C LEU A 287 18.42 -15.14 19.37
N SER A 288 18.92 -14.16 20.12
CA SER A 288 19.73 -14.42 21.32
C SER A 288 18.95 -15.01 22.50
N LEU A 289 17.62 -14.81 22.54
CA LEU A 289 16.75 -15.34 23.59
C LEU A 289 16.23 -16.76 23.30
N GLN A 290 16.28 -17.20 22.03
CA GLN A 290 15.90 -18.56 21.63
C GLN A 290 17.14 -19.46 21.55
N ASP A 291 17.35 -20.21 22.63
CA ASP A 291 18.11 -21.47 22.69
C ASP A 291 19.66 -21.36 22.64
N PRO A 292 20.36 -21.50 23.79
CA PRO A 292 21.84 -21.46 23.86
C PRO A 292 22.53 -22.65 23.16
N GLY A 293 21.77 -23.58 22.56
CA GLY A 293 22.29 -24.78 21.92
C GLY A 293 22.69 -24.64 20.44
N ILE A 294 22.35 -23.55 19.74
CA ILE A 294 22.66 -23.40 18.32
C ILE A 294 24.06 -22.77 18.14
N PRO A 295 25.03 -23.44 17.50
CA PRO A 295 26.37 -22.90 17.29
C PRO A 295 26.33 -21.60 16.47
N LEU A 296 27.03 -20.56 16.92
CA LEU A 296 27.12 -19.23 16.30
C LEU A 296 27.47 -19.29 14.79
N GLU A 297 28.22 -20.30 14.37
CA GLU A 297 28.59 -20.58 12.97
C GLU A 297 27.37 -20.84 12.06
N VAL A 298 26.32 -21.49 12.56
CA VAL A 298 25.09 -21.74 11.78
C VAL A 298 24.35 -20.43 11.53
N HIS A 299 24.35 -19.53 12.52
CA HIS A 299 23.72 -18.22 12.41
C HIS A 299 24.49 -17.28 11.47
N GLU A 300 25.83 -17.25 11.54
CA GLU A 300 26.66 -16.47 10.60
C GLU A 300 26.51 -16.96 9.15
N LYS A 301 26.40 -18.28 8.95
CA LYS A 301 26.15 -18.86 7.62
C LYS A 301 24.75 -18.52 7.10
N ALA A 302 23.73 -18.55 7.95
CA ALA A 302 22.37 -18.17 7.58
C ALA A 302 22.26 -16.68 7.24
N THR A 303 22.86 -15.81 8.05
CA THR A 303 22.92 -14.36 7.77
C THR A 303 23.74 -14.02 6.53
N GLY A 304 24.83 -14.75 6.26
CA GLY A 304 25.58 -14.66 5.00
C GLY A 304 24.71 -15.00 3.79
N ARG A 305 23.96 -16.10 3.84
CA ARG A 305 23.00 -16.49 2.78
C ARG A 305 21.88 -15.48 2.60
N LEU A 306 21.33 -14.93 3.67
CA LEU A 306 20.31 -13.87 3.62
C LEU A 306 20.84 -12.60 2.94
N LYS A 307 22.10 -12.20 3.23
CA LYS A 307 22.74 -11.07 2.55
C LYS A 307 22.97 -11.35 1.06
N GLU A 308 23.38 -12.57 0.71
CA GLU A 308 23.51 -13.03 -0.68
C GLU A 308 22.18 -12.96 -1.43
N GLN A 309 21.11 -13.50 -0.82
CA GLN A 309 19.76 -13.45 -1.37
C GLN A 309 19.26 -12.02 -1.51
N GLY A 310 19.53 -11.16 -0.52
CA GLY A 310 19.19 -9.73 -0.59
C GLY A 310 19.86 -9.02 -1.77
N ARG A 311 21.16 -9.28 -2.01
CA ARG A 311 21.86 -8.77 -3.20
C ARG A 311 21.22 -9.26 -4.50
N MET A 312 20.92 -10.55 -4.57
CA MET A 312 20.30 -11.18 -5.75
C MET A 312 18.91 -10.58 -6.03
N ILE A 313 18.10 -10.34 -5.00
CA ILE A 313 16.78 -9.71 -5.14
C ILE A 313 16.91 -8.28 -5.68
N VAL A 314 17.87 -7.49 -5.19
CA VAL A 314 18.11 -6.12 -5.67
C VAL A 314 18.54 -6.13 -7.14
N ASP A 315 19.44 -7.03 -7.53
CA ASP A 315 19.89 -7.16 -8.92
C ASP A 315 18.76 -7.62 -9.85
N LEU A 316 17.97 -8.60 -9.43
CA LEU A 316 16.79 -9.07 -10.17
C LEU A 316 15.73 -7.98 -10.30
N THR A 317 15.50 -7.20 -9.24
CA THR A 317 14.57 -6.07 -9.26
C THR A 317 15.04 -5.00 -10.25
N ARG A 318 16.34 -4.66 -10.22
CA ARG A 318 16.93 -3.71 -11.17
C ARG A 318 16.78 -4.20 -12.61
N GLN A 319 17.05 -5.48 -12.86
CA GLN A 319 16.86 -6.08 -14.18
C GLN A 319 15.39 -6.04 -14.62
N ALA A 320 14.45 -6.36 -13.72
CA ALA A 320 13.02 -6.28 -14.00
C ALA A 320 12.56 -4.86 -14.34
N THR A 321 13.05 -3.82 -13.62
CA THR A 321 12.74 -2.42 -13.93
C THR A 321 13.25 -2.01 -15.32
N ILE A 322 14.48 -2.40 -15.67
CA ILE A 322 15.06 -2.13 -17.00
C ILE A 322 14.29 -2.87 -18.10
N LEU A 323 13.86 -4.11 -17.83
CA LEU A 323 13.05 -4.91 -18.75
C LEU A 323 11.66 -4.28 -18.95
N ALA A 324 11.02 -3.82 -17.87
CA ALA A 324 9.71 -3.16 -17.93
C ALA A 324 9.75 -1.86 -18.74
N ALA A 325 10.77 -1.02 -18.53
CA ALA A 325 10.96 0.19 -19.33
C ALA A 325 11.11 -0.12 -20.83
N ARG A 326 11.93 -1.13 -21.17
CA ARG A 326 12.12 -1.56 -22.56
C ARG A 326 10.89 -2.22 -23.16
N TYR A 327 10.09 -2.95 -22.37
CA TYR A 327 8.81 -3.50 -22.79
C TYR A 327 7.84 -2.38 -23.18
N GLY A 328 7.70 -1.35 -22.34
CA GLY A 328 6.85 -0.18 -22.62
C GLY A 328 7.28 0.59 -23.87
N ASP A 329 8.58 0.69 -24.11
CA ASP A 329 9.16 1.34 -25.30
C ASP A 329 9.11 0.47 -26.57
N GLY A 330 8.71 -0.82 -26.48
CA GLY A 330 8.78 -1.76 -27.60
C GLY A 330 10.20 -2.13 -28.04
N LYS A 331 11.20 -1.96 -27.17
CA LYS A 331 12.64 -2.17 -27.44
C LYS A 331 13.18 -3.43 -26.77
N LEU A 332 12.38 -4.48 -26.67
CA LEU A 332 12.85 -5.77 -26.17
C LEU A 332 13.75 -6.45 -27.18
N THR A 333 14.81 -7.10 -26.69
CA THR A 333 15.56 -8.05 -27.51
C THR A 333 14.73 -9.33 -27.71
N GLU A 334 15.01 -10.10 -28.77
CA GLU A 334 14.28 -11.36 -29.05
C GLU A 334 14.30 -12.37 -27.88
N PRO A 335 15.42 -12.57 -27.14
CA PRO A 335 15.40 -13.43 -25.95
C PRO A 335 14.51 -12.89 -24.83
N GLU A 336 14.50 -11.57 -24.64
CA GLU A 336 13.67 -10.91 -23.63
C GLU A 336 12.19 -10.98 -23.98
N ALA A 337 11.83 -10.78 -25.25
CA ALA A 337 10.47 -10.95 -25.73
C ALA A 337 10.00 -12.40 -25.51
N THR A 338 10.83 -13.39 -25.86
CA THR A 338 10.55 -14.81 -25.63
C THR A 338 10.37 -15.11 -24.14
N PHE A 339 11.23 -14.57 -23.28
CA PHE A 339 11.13 -14.73 -21.84
C PHE A 339 9.84 -14.11 -21.29
N VAL A 340 9.52 -12.86 -21.65
CA VAL A 340 8.31 -12.18 -21.21
C VAL A 340 7.06 -12.92 -21.69
N GLN A 341 7.05 -13.42 -22.92
CA GLN A 341 5.95 -14.20 -23.46
C GLN A 341 5.77 -15.53 -22.72
N SER A 342 6.86 -16.23 -22.41
CA SER A 342 6.83 -17.45 -21.59
C SER A 342 6.36 -17.16 -20.17
N LEU A 343 6.73 -16.02 -19.59
CA LEU A 343 6.31 -15.59 -18.26
C LEU A 343 4.81 -15.30 -18.24
N ILE A 344 4.28 -14.57 -19.22
CA ILE A 344 2.85 -14.29 -19.38
C ILE A 344 2.07 -15.61 -19.52
N MET A 345 2.54 -16.53 -20.36
CA MET A 345 1.88 -17.82 -20.55
C MET A 345 1.83 -18.64 -19.25
N ASN A 346 2.93 -18.66 -18.48
CA ASN A 346 2.99 -19.37 -17.20
C ASN A 346 2.06 -18.73 -16.15
N ILE A 347 2.04 -17.41 -16.04
CA ILE A 347 1.14 -16.68 -15.14
C ILE A 347 -0.33 -17.01 -15.49
N ASN A 348 -0.69 -16.99 -16.77
CA ASN A 348 -2.05 -17.31 -17.20
C ASN A 348 -2.43 -18.76 -16.89
N GLN A 349 -1.52 -19.72 -17.12
CA GLN A 349 -1.74 -21.13 -16.75
C GLN A 349 -1.94 -21.31 -15.24
N ASN A 350 -1.15 -20.61 -14.42
CA ASN A 350 -1.26 -20.67 -12.97
C ASN A 350 -2.59 -20.04 -12.49
N LEU A 351 -2.98 -18.89 -13.04
CA LEU A 351 -4.27 -18.27 -12.77
C LEU A 351 -5.45 -19.17 -13.15
N GLU A 352 -5.42 -19.79 -14.33
CA GLU A 352 -6.45 -20.76 -14.73
C GLU A 352 -6.52 -21.97 -13.79
N SER A 353 -5.37 -22.51 -13.38
CA SER A 353 -5.30 -23.61 -12.42
C SER A 353 -5.91 -23.23 -11.07
N ASN A 354 -5.57 -22.05 -10.55
CA ASN A 354 -6.11 -21.56 -9.28
C ASN A 354 -7.61 -21.30 -9.35
N VAL A 355 -8.10 -20.71 -10.44
CA VAL A 355 -9.54 -20.50 -10.65
C VAL A 355 -10.27 -21.84 -10.72
N LYS A 356 -9.76 -22.83 -11.46
CA LYS A 356 -10.34 -24.19 -11.51
C LYS A 356 -10.36 -24.85 -10.13
N SER A 357 -9.30 -24.70 -9.35
CA SER A 357 -9.23 -25.21 -7.97
C SER A 357 -10.29 -24.56 -7.08
N MET A 358 -10.42 -23.23 -7.13
CA MET A 358 -11.44 -22.50 -6.37
C MET A 358 -12.86 -22.94 -6.75
N TYR A 359 -13.16 -23.07 -8.05
CA TYR A 359 -14.46 -23.58 -8.49
C TYR A 359 -14.74 -25.00 -7.96
N GLY A 360 -13.74 -25.89 -7.96
CA GLY A 360 -13.87 -27.23 -7.39
C GLY A 360 -14.05 -27.26 -5.87
N GLU A 361 -13.56 -26.24 -5.15
CA GLU A 361 -13.80 -26.07 -3.72
C GLU A 361 -15.20 -25.51 -3.42
N VAL A 362 -15.63 -24.50 -4.19
CA VAL A 362 -16.99 -23.95 -4.10
C VAL A 362 -18.06 -25.00 -4.43
N ALA A 363 -17.84 -25.82 -5.45
CA ALA A 363 -18.74 -26.93 -5.80
C ALA A 363 -18.86 -27.93 -4.64
N ARG A 364 -17.74 -28.31 -4.00
CA ARG A 364 -17.75 -29.18 -2.82
C ARG A 364 -18.52 -28.58 -1.64
N LEU A 365 -18.42 -27.27 -1.41
CA LEU A 365 -19.16 -26.59 -0.35
C LEU A 365 -20.68 -26.56 -0.63
N LEU A 366 -21.09 -26.38 -1.89
CA LEU A 366 -22.49 -26.43 -2.31
C LEU A 366 -23.08 -27.85 -2.17
N ASP A 367 -22.31 -28.88 -2.54
CA ASP A 367 -22.72 -30.28 -2.35
C ASP A 367 -22.94 -30.61 -0.86
N ILE A 368 -22.04 -30.14 0.02
CA ILE A 368 -22.19 -30.33 1.48
C ILE A 368 -23.45 -29.62 2.02
N GLN A 369 -23.81 -28.45 1.49
CA GLN A 369 -25.06 -27.78 1.87
C GLN A 369 -26.29 -28.57 1.41
N SER A 370 -26.27 -29.10 0.19
CA SER A 370 -27.38 -29.90 -0.34
C SER A 370 -27.63 -31.19 0.46
N GLN A 371 -26.58 -31.83 0.98
CA GLN A 371 -26.71 -33.06 1.76
C GLN A 371 -27.23 -32.83 3.19
N ASN A 372 -27.15 -31.59 3.70
CA ASN A 372 -27.66 -31.26 5.04
C ASN A 372 -29.17 -30.95 5.03
N GLU A 373 -29.78 -30.59 3.90
CA GLU A 373 -31.23 -30.31 3.81
C GLU A 373 -32.11 -31.57 3.84
N ASP A 374 -31.59 -32.74 3.43
CA ASP A 374 -32.35 -34.00 3.40
C ASP A 374 -32.38 -34.76 4.73
N THR A 375 -31.77 -34.23 5.80
CA THR A 375 -31.79 -34.86 7.13
C THR A 375 -32.79 -34.23 8.11
N ASN A 376 -33.79 -33.49 7.60
CA ASN A 376 -34.99 -33.13 8.36
C ASN A 376 -35.85 -34.38 8.66
N GLY A 377 -35.37 -35.20 9.59
CA GLY A 377 -36.23 -35.99 10.45
C GLY A 377 -37.15 -35.05 11.21
N GLU A 378 -38.41 -35.47 11.34
CA GLU A 378 -39.52 -34.81 12.05
C GLU A 378 -39.10 -33.74 13.07
N PRO A 379 -39.60 -32.49 12.95
CA PRO A 379 -39.45 -31.51 14.00
C PRO A 379 -40.20 -32.01 15.23
N ALA A 380 -39.44 -32.46 16.24
CA ALA A 380 -39.96 -32.73 17.56
C ALA A 380 -40.71 -31.47 18.03
N VAL A 381 -41.99 -31.67 18.35
CA VAL A 381 -42.91 -30.67 18.88
C VAL A 381 -42.35 -30.17 20.22
N ILE A 382 -41.51 -29.14 20.18
CA ILE A 382 -41.10 -28.41 21.38
C ILE A 382 -42.21 -27.42 21.71
N ALA A 383 -42.72 -27.58 22.92
CA ALA A 383 -43.82 -26.83 23.49
C ALA A 383 -43.60 -25.31 23.38
N LYS A 384 -44.72 -24.63 23.07
CA LYS A 384 -44.91 -23.18 23.08
C LYS A 384 -44.34 -22.56 24.36
N THR A 385 -43.23 -21.84 24.26
CA THR A 385 -42.87 -20.80 25.22
C THR A 385 -43.56 -19.47 24.87
N PRO A 386 -43.95 -18.65 25.86
CA PRO A 386 -44.73 -17.44 25.61
C PRO A 386 -43.93 -16.39 24.85
N GLN A 387 -44.55 -15.86 23.79
CA GLN A 387 -44.12 -14.68 23.07
C GLN A 387 -43.94 -13.51 24.03
N HIS A 388 -42.70 -13.14 24.34
CA HIS A 388 -42.40 -11.79 24.77
C HIS A 388 -42.37 -10.87 23.55
N HIS A 389 -43.20 -9.83 23.61
CA HIS A 389 -43.29 -8.76 22.64
C HIS A 389 -41.96 -7.99 22.57
N LEU A 390 -41.18 -8.24 21.52
CA LEU A 390 -40.15 -7.31 21.07
C LEU A 390 -40.32 -7.03 19.58
N GLY A 391 -41.48 -6.47 19.24
CA GLY A 391 -41.68 -5.80 17.97
C GLY A 391 -41.38 -4.31 18.12
N LYS A 392 -40.25 -3.85 17.58
CA LYS A 392 -40.12 -2.55 16.89
C LYS A 392 -38.69 -2.34 16.36
N ALA A 393 -38.63 -1.94 15.09
CA ALA A 393 -37.46 -1.62 14.27
C ALA A 393 -36.58 -2.86 13.99
N ILE A 394 -36.47 -3.38 12.78
CA ILE A 394 -36.02 -2.69 11.56
C ILE A 394 -36.65 -3.44 10.37
N SER A 395 -37.62 -2.82 9.71
CA SER A 395 -38.05 -3.22 8.37
C SER A 395 -38.37 -1.96 7.59
N THR A 396 -37.34 -1.38 6.99
CA THR A 396 -37.47 -0.39 5.92
C THR A 396 -36.39 -0.62 4.89
N CYS A 397 -36.85 -0.81 3.65
CA CYS A 397 -36.19 -0.46 2.40
C CYS A 397 -35.01 -1.31 1.91
N MET A 398 -35.33 -2.44 1.28
CA MET A 398 -34.66 -2.87 0.04
C MET A 398 -35.71 -2.86 -1.08
N LYS A 399 -35.91 -1.69 -1.70
CA LYS A 399 -36.61 -1.60 -2.99
C LYS A 399 -35.63 -2.07 -4.06
N THR A 400 -35.98 -3.14 -4.76
CA THR A 400 -35.42 -3.50 -6.06
C THR A 400 -35.56 -2.30 -7.00
N GLY A 401 -34.42 -1.75 -7.44
CA GLY A 401 -34.35 -0.67 -8.42
C GLY A 401 -34.83 -1.13 -9.81
N PRO A 402 -35.26 -0.21 -10.68
CA PRO A 402 -35.80 -0.55 -11.98
C PRO A 402 -34.69 -0.95 -12.95
N THR A 403 -34.97 -2.01 -13.71
CA THR A 403 -34.28 -2.41 -14.93
C THR A 403 -34.23 -1.22 -15.89
N VAL A 404 -33.04 -0.66 -16.10
CA VAL A 404 -32.80 0.32 -17.17
C VAL A 404 -32.63 -0.48 -18.47
N LEU A 405 -33.68 -0.45 -19.30
CA LEU A 405 -33.57 -0.78 -20.71
C LEU A 405 -32.76 0.35 -21.38
N LEU A 406 -31.62 -0.02 -21.98
CA LEU A 406 -30.88 0.85 -22.88
C LEU A 406 -31.65 0.91 -24.20
N ASP A 407 -32.28 2.06 -24.44
CA ASP A 407 -32.82 2.42 -25.74
C ASP A 407 -31.68 3.04 -26.56
N GLU A 408 -31.19 2.29 -27.54
CA GLU A 408 -30.36 2.81 -28.62
C GLU A 408 -31.29 3.56 -29.58
N ASN A 409 -31.21 4.90 -29.62
CA ASN A 409 -31.07 5.70 -30.87
C ASN A 409 -31.36 7.20 -30.70
N ALA A 410 -30.54 7.97 -31.43
CA ALA A 410 -30.83 9.23 -32.11
C ALA A 410 -31.20 10.49 -31.30
N GLY A 411 -30.30 11.49 -31.37
CA GLY A 411 -30.63 12.85 -30.97
C GLY A 411 -29.45 13.81 -31.12
N GLU A 412 -29.20 14.23 -32.35
CA GLU A 412 -28.26 15.29 -32.73
C GLU A 412 -28.44 16.55 -31.86
N SER A 413 -27.35 17.05 -31.26
CA SER A 413 -27.30 18.41 -30.75
C SER A 413 -25.99 19.06 -31.18
N SER A 414 -26.11 19.83 -32.25
CA SER A 414 -25.12 20.74 -32.79
C SER A 414 -24.79 21.83 -31.78
N HIS A 415 -23.62 21.75 -31.16
CA HIS A 415 -23.04 22.85 -30.41
C HIS A 415 -21.77 23.33 -31.12
N ARG A 416 -21.96 24.29 -32.04
CA ARG A 416 -20.86 25.09 -32.59
C ARG A 416 -20.32 25.98 -31.48
N GLN A 417 -19.18 25.59 -30.90
CA GLN A 417 -18.31 26.51 -30.17
C GLN A 417 -17.37 27.18 -31.16
N THR A 418 -17.63 28.46 -31.41
CA THR A 418 -16.78 29.38 -32.14
C THR A 418 -15.52 29.64 -31.31
N PHE A 419 -14.35 29.24 -31.80
CA PHE A 419 -13.06 29.65 -31.23
C PHE A 419 -12.84 31.12 -31.58
N ALA A 420 -12.87 32.00 -30.57
CA ALA A 420 -12.35 33.34 -30.69
C ALA A 420 -10.83 33.29 -30.50
N THR A 421 -10.11 33.67 -31.56
CA THR A 421 -8.69 33.94 -31.57
C THR A 421 -8.42 35.13 -30.65
N LEU A 422 -7.85 34.89 -29.47
CA LEU A 422 -7.31 35.93 -28.61
C LEU A 422 -5.87 36.22 -29.07
N GLU A 423 -5.71 37.35 -29.75
CA GLU A 423 -4.42 37.96 -30.03
C GLU A 423 -3.73 38.31 -28.71
N ALA A 424 -2.52 37.78 -28.53
CA ALA A 424 -1.66 38.06 -27.40
C ALA A 424 -0.89 39.35 -27.66
N ASP A 425 -1.42 40.47 -27.18
CA ASP A 425 -0.64 41.69 -26.95
C ASP A 425 -0.38 41.80 -25.44
N SER A 426 0.84 41.45 -25.01
CA SER A 426 1.34 41.79 -23.69
C SER A 426 2.83 42.09 -23.77
N SER A 427 3.14 43.36 -24.02
CA SER A 427 4.44 43.96 -23.80
C SER A 427 4.53 44.41 -22.34
N ASP A 428 4.91 43.50 -21.45
CA ASP A 428 5.22 43.86 -20.06
C ASP A 428 6.67 44.40 -19.98
N GLU A 429 6.80 45.64 -19.54
CA GLU A 429 8.05 46.36 -19.26
C GLU A 429 8.38 46.19 -17.76
N ILE A 430 9.43 45.41 -17.44
CA ILE A 430 9.87 45.13 -16.06
C ILE A 430 10.91 46.17 -15.65
N VAL A 431 10.54 47.05 -14.72
CA VAL A 431 11.42 48.02 -14.07
C VAL A 431 12.14 47.37 -12.89
N LEU A 432 13.47 47.31 -12.96
CA LEU A 432 14.36 46.80 -11.91
C LEU A 432 14.39 47.75 -10.70
N GLY A 433 13.72 47.37 -9.62
CA GLY A 433 13.80 48.04 -8.31
C GLY A 433 15.08 47.67 -7.56
N LYS A 434 15.85 48.69 -7.14
CA LYS A 434 17.05 48.57 -6.32
C LYS A 434 16.69 47.98 -4.94
N LYS A 435 17.41 46.93 -4.54
CA LYS A 435 17.23 46.23 -3.26
C LYS A 435 18.12 46.87 -2.18
N ASP A 436 17.48 47.47 -1.18
CA ASP A 436 18.14 47.96 0.02
C ASP A 436 18.64 46.81 0.90
N ARG A 437 19.88 46.97 1.37
CA ARG A 437 20.54 46.13 2.37
C ARG A 437 19.94 46.44 3.74
N THR A 438 19.17 45.51 4.31
CA THR A 438 18.86 45.51 5.75
C THR A 438 19.80 44.59 6.50
N ALA A 439 20.35 45.13 7.59
CA ALA A 439 21.33 44.53 8.46
C ALA A 439 20.79 43.29 9.17
N VAL A 440 21.51 42.17 9.03
CA VAL A 440 21.34 40.97 9.85
C VAL A 440 21.94 41.26 11.22
N LYS A 441 21.10 41.30 12.25
CA LYS A 441 21.53 41.22 13.66
C LYS A 441 22.03 39.81 13.92
N GLU A 442 23.34 39.67 14.11
CA GLU A 442 23.95 38.45 14.63
C GLU A 442 23.47 38.18 16.07
N ALA A 443 23.01 36.96 16.30
CA ALA A 443 22.83 36.39 17.64
C ALA A 443 24.13 35.68 18.09
N PRO A 444 24.39 35.58 19.41
CA PRO A 444 25.69 35.17 19.92
C PRO A 444 25.87 33.65 19.78
N ARG A 445 26.87 33.23 19.00
CA ARG A 445 27.34 31.84 18.98
C ARG A 445 28.08 31.52 20.28
N THR A 446 27.51 30.64 21.09
CA THR A 446 28.20 29.92 22.15
C THR A 446 29.30 29.06 21.55
N ARG A 447 30.56 29.34 21.91
CA ARG A 447 31.72 28.52 21.57
C ARG A 447 31.70 27.26 22.43
N GLN A 448 31.42 26.11 21.83
CA GLN A 448 31.87 24.82 22.34
C GLN A 448 33.15 24.43 21.61
N SER A 449 34.23 24.42 22.39
CA SER A 449 35.55 23.89 22.05
C SER A 449 35.47 22.36 22.04
N ALA A 450 35.45 21.76 20.85
CA ALA A 450 35.76 20.34 20.68
C ALA A 450 37.21 20.22 20.20
N VAL A 451 38.04 19.72 21.11
CA VAL A 451 39.42 19.29 20.87
C VAL A 451 39.38 18.07 19.97
N ASP A 452 40.06 18.15 18.83
CA ASP A 452 40.26 17.05 17.88
C ASP A 452 41.70 16.55 18.03
N PRO A 453 41.96 15.36 18.61
CA PRO A 453 43.26 14.72 18.53
C PRO A 453 43.28 13.70 17.40
N THR A 454 44.49 13.32 16.98
CA THR A 454 44.81 12.19 16.08
C THR A 454 44.59 12.52 14.58
N LEU A 455 45.61 12.69 13.73
CA LEU A 455 46.64 11.69 13.38
C LEU A 455 47.82 12.39 12.68
N LYS A 456 49.02 12.32 13.28
CA LYS A 456 50.29 12.46 12.56
C LYS A 456 51.11 11.20 12.79
N ALA A 457 51.14 10.32 11.80
CA ALA A 457 52.17 9.29 11.67
C ALA A 457 52.68 9.33 10.23
N LYS A 458 53.66 10.20 9.96
CA LYS A 458 54.42 10.22 8.71
C LYS A 458 55.70 9.44 8.95
N ALA A 459 55.70 8.18 8.57
CA ALA A 459 56.88 7.33 8.55
C ALA A 459 57.92 7.92 7.58
N ARG A 460 59.08 8.30 8.12
CA ARG A 460 60.24 8.74 7.35
C ARG A 460 61.13 7.52 7.11
N LYS A 461 61.19 7.08 5.85
CA LYS A 461 62.11 6.06 5.34
C LYS A 461 63.44 6.74 4.96
N ARG A 462 64.53 6.17 5.48
CA ARG A 462 65.91 6.08 4.93
C ARG A 462 66.77 7.35 4.82
N GLY A 463 68.02 7.20 5.24
CA GLY A 463 69.13 8.13 5.04
C GLY A 463 69.93 8.30 6.31
#